data_AF-A0ABD4BDM8-F1
#
_entry.id   AF-A0ABD4BDM8-F1
#
_cell.length_a   1.000
_cell.length_b   1.000
_cell.length_c   1.000
_cell.angle_alpha   90.00
_cell.angle_beta   90.00
_cell.angle_gamma   90.00
#
_symmetry.space_group_name_H-M   'P 1'
#
loop_
_entity.id
_entity.type
_entity.pdbx_description
1 polymer ?
#
loop_
_entity_poly.entity_id
_entity_poly.type
_entity_poly.pdbx_seq_one_letter_code
_entity_poly.pdbx_strand_id
1 'polypeptide(L)'
;MSDLIITSDRRLTAVEFQQLASVPAAAEWFANIDNPRTRRAYQNDLQDFCSFVGLAGAEEFRAVTRSHVLAWRAQLELRGLAGATIRRKLAALASLFDHLLENNAVAGGNPVHGVKRPRVESNEGKTPALGDHQAKQLLDAPDTETLKGQRDRAILAVLLYHGLRREEAAQLKNVDLQDRRGIKHLRVHG
;
A
#
# COMPACT_ATOMS: atom_id res chain seq x y z
N MET A 1 11.05 33.68 24.35
CA MET A 1 10.28 32.45 24.61
C MET A 1 8.83 32.85 24.52
N SER A 2 8.19 32.60 23.38
CA SER A 2 6.80 33.02 23.16
C SER A 2 5.89 32.23 24.09
N ASP A 3 5.13 32.92 24.93
CA ASP A 3 4.16 32.32 25.83
C ASP A 3 3.10 31.57 25.01
N LEU A 4 3.01 30.27 25.23
CA LEU A 4 1.89 29.45 24.77
C LEU A 4 0.62 29.97 25.45
N ILE A 5 -0.23 30.67 24.70
CA ILE A 5 -1.55 31.11 25.18
C ILE A 5 -2.43 29.85 25.30
N ILE A 6 -2.57 29.33 26.51
CA ILE A 6 -3.52 28.26 26.82
C ILE A 6 -4.89 28.92 26.99
N THR A 7 -5.71 28.90 25.94
CA THR A 7 -7.12 29.28 26.03
C THR A 7 -7.89 28.22 26.83
N SER A 8 -8.77 28.68 27.73
CA SER A 8 -9.55 27.84 28.65
C SER A 8 -10.72 27.09 28.00
N ASP A 9 -10.98 27.34 26.71
CA ASP A 9 -12.06 26.70 25.96
C ASP A 9 -11.60 25.34 25.41
N ARG A 10 -11.76 24.29 26.24
CA ARG A 10 -11.47 22.91 25.84
C ARG A 10 -12.55 22.41 24.89
N ARG A 11 -12.17 22.18 23.63
CA ARG A 11 -13.06 21.57 22.62
C ARG A 11 -13.32 20.09 22.84
N LEU A 12 -12.42 19.39 23.54
CA LEU A 12 -12.63 18.01 23.98
C LEU A 12 -13.17 18.01 25.41
N THR A 13 -14.19 17.19 25.65
CA THR A 13 -14.60 16.86 27.02
C THR A 13 -13.47 16.13 27.74
N ALA A 14 -13.46 16.18 29.08
CA ALA A 14 -12.46 15.47 29.86
C ALA A 14 -12.47 13.95 29.60
N VAL A 15 -13.65 13.38 29.35
CA VAL A 15 -13.82 11.97 29.02
C VAL A 15 -13.19 11.65 27.67
N GLU A 16 -13.47 12.43 26.63
CA GLU A 16 -12.88 12.23 25.30
C GLU A 16 -11.35 12.35 25.33
N PHE A 17 -10.82 13.35 26.06
CA PHE A 17 -9.38 13.52 26.24
C PHE A 17 -8.75 12.27 26.87
N GLN A 18 -9.38 11.74 27.92
CA GLN A 18 -8.86 10.59 28.66
C GLN A 18 -8.97 9.28 27.85
N GLN A 19 -10.03 9.12 27.05
CA GLN A 19 -10.16 8.02 26.10
C GLN A 19 -9.05 8.07 25.04
N LEU A 20 -8.80 9.24 24.45
CA LEU A 20 -7.73 9.42 23.45
C LEU A 20 -6.34 9.14 24.02
N ALA A 21 -6.09 9.52 25.28
CA ALA A 21 -4.84 9.22 25.97
C ALA A 21 -4.62 7.71 26.25
N SER A 22 -5.66 6.88 26.11
CA SER A 22 -5.60 5.42 26.30
C SER A 22 -5.53 4.62 25.00
N VAL A 23 -5.48 5.30 23.85
CA VAL A 23 -5.42 4.64 22.54
C VAL A 23 -4.07 3.90 22.43
N PRO A 24 -4.05 2.61 22.07
CA PRO A 24 -2.80 1.89 21.88
C PRO A 24 -1.99 2.48 20.72
N ALA A 25 -0.67 2.60 20.88
CA ALA A 25 0.22 3.12 19.82
C ALA A 25 0.07 2.37 18.48
N ALA A 26 -0.28 1.07 18.51
CA ALA A 26 -0.58 0.30 17.29
C ALA A 26 -1.81 0.84 16.52
N ALA A 27 -2.82 1.34 17.24
CA ALA A 27 -4.01 1.94 16.63
C ALA A 27 -3.72 3.33 16.06
N GLU A 28 -2.86 4.12 16.73
CA GLU A 28 -2.38 5.41 16.23
C GLU A 28 -1.59 5.25 14.92
N TRP A 29 -0.67 4.29 14.89
CA TRP A 29 0.06 3.90 13.68
C TRP A 29 -0.90 3.61 12.52
N PHE A 30 -1.93 2.81 12.78
CA PHE A 30 -2.88 2.40 11.77
C PHE A 30 -3.72 3.57 11.25
N ALA A 31 -4.07 4.52 12.13
CA ALA A 31 -4.79 5.73 11.78
C ALA A 31 -3.97 6.66 10.86
N ASN A 32 -2.65 6.70 11.04
CA ASN A 32 -1.72 7.51 10.24
C ASN A 32 -1.45 6.97 8.81
N ILE A 33 -1.99 5.81 8.43
CA ILE A 33 -1.84 5.30 7.07
C ILE A 33 -2.90 5.92 6.16
N ASP A 34 -2.54 6.96 5.41
CA ASP A 34 -3.48 7.71 4.56
C ASP A 34 -4.03 6.91 3.38
N ASN A 35 -3.19 6.09 2.74
CA ASN A 35 -3.61 5.33 1.57
C ASN A 35 -4.49 4.14 2.00
N PRO A 36 -5.79 4.11 1.62
CA PRO A 36 -6.72 3.08 2.07
C PRO A 36 -6.34 1.67 1.60
N ARG A 37 -5.64 1.56 0.47
CA ARG A 37 -5.15 0.26 -0.05
C ARG A 37 -3.98 -0.23 0.77
N THR A 38 -3.03 0.64 1.08
CA THR A 38 -1.91 0.31 1.98
C THR A 38 -2.43 -0.08 3.34
N ARG A 39 -3.38 0.69 3.89
CA ARG A 39 -4.03 0.40 5.18
C ARG A 39 -4.65 -0.99 5.19
N ARG A 40 -5.50 -1.31 4.21
CA ARG A 40 -6.13 -2.64 4.08
C ARG A 40 -5.11 -3.77 3.92
N ALA A 41 -4.09 -3.55 3.10
CA ALA A 41 -3.04 -4.53 2.85
C ALA A 41 -2.21 -4.82 4.12
N TYR A 42 -1.86 -3.78 4.86
CA TYR A 42 -1.13 -3.89 6.13
C TYR A 42 -1.99 -4.51 7.23
N GLN A 43 -3.28 -4.16 7.31
CA GLN A 43 -4.23 -4.79 8.23
C GLN A 43 -4.26 -6.31 8.05
N ASN A 44 -4.43 -6.78 6.81
CA ASN A 44 -4.47 -8.20 6.50
C ASN A 44 -3.14 -8.90 6.82
N ASP A 45 -2.02 -8.22 6.59
CA ASP A 45 -0.70 -8.78 6.86
C ASP A 45 -0.43 -8.90 8.36
N LEU A 46 -0.80 -7.90 9.14
CA LEU A 46 -0.67 -7.92 10.59
C LEU A 46 -1.64 -8.93 11.22
N GLN A 47 -2.86 -9.04 10.71
CA GLN A 47 -3.81 -10.06 11.17
C GLN A 47 -3.24 -11.47 10.93
N ASP A 48 -2.63 -11.72 9.78
CA ASP A 48 -1.97 -12.99 9.47
C ASP A 48 -0.80 -13.27 10.43
N PHE A 49 0.01 -12.25 10.76
CA PHE A 49 1.06 -12.38 11.77
C PHE A 49 0.50 -12.65 13.18
N CYS A 50 -0.41 -11.81 13.68
CA CYS A 50 -1.02 -11.97 15.00
C CYS A 50 -1.68 -13.34 15.15
N SER A 51 -2.36 -13.81 14.12
CA SER A 51 -2.97 -15.16 14.12
C SER A 51 -1.93 -16.28 14.14
N PHE A 52 -0.77 -16.08 13.50
CA PHE A 52 0.33 -17.06 13.51
C PHE A 52 1.02 -17.17 14.87
N VAL A 53 1.30 -16.05 15.53
CA VAL A 53 1.94 -16.03 16.87
C VAL A 53 0.95 -16.17 18.03
N GLY A 54 -0.35 -16.00 17.79
CA GLY A 54 -1.40 -16.10 18.81
C GLY A 54 -1.56 -14.83 19.66
N LEU A 55 -1.32 -13.65 19.10
CA LEU A 55 -1.48 -12.38 19.83
C LEU A 55 -2.97 -12.01 19.98
N ALA A 56 -3.40 -11.72 21.20
CA ALA A 56 -4.78 -11.30 21.49
C ALA A 56 -4.92 -9.78 21.73
N GLY A 57 -3.82 -9.09 22.03
CA GLY A 57 -3.83 -7.64 22.32
C GLY A 57 -2.55 -6.92 21.89
N ALA A 58 -2.63 -5.59 21.78
CA ALA A 58 -1.50 -4.76 21.36
C ALA A 58 -0.32 -4.79 22.35
N GLU A 59 -0.58 -5.00 23.64
CA GLU A 59 0.47 -5.06 24.66
C GLU A 59 1.42 -6.26 24.47
N GLU A 60 0.93 -7.33 23.85
CA GLU A 60 1.69 -8.56 23.65
C GLU A 60 2.76 -8.41 22.57
N PHE A 61 2.73 -7.35 21.76
CA PHE A 61 3.82 -7.02 20.82
C PHE A 61 5.17 -6.86 21.53
N ARG A 62 5.18 -6.52 22.82
CA ARG A 62 6.40 -6.44 23.67
C ARG A 62 7.12 -7.77 23.82
N ALA A 63 6.41 -8.90 23.70
CA ALA A 63 6.98 -10.25 23.80
C ALA A 63 7.46 -10.81 22.45
N VAL A 64 7.21 -10.09 21.34
CA VAL A 64 7.62 -10.54 20.02
C VAL A 64 9.13 -10.39 19.86
N THR A 65 9.77 -11.44 19.36
CA THR A 65 11.21 -11.50 19.15
C THR A 65 11.51 -11.78 17.67
N ARG A 66 12.77 -11.60 17.26
CA ARG A 66 13.19 -11.96 15.89
C ARG A 66 12.90 -13.42 15.55
N SER A 67 12.94 -14.34 16.52
CA SER A 67 12.64 -15.76 16.31
C SER A 67 11.19 -15.98 15.86
N HIS A 68 10.23 -15.25 16.44
CA HIS A 68 8.82 -15.29 16.00
C HIS A 68 8.67 -14.81 14.55
N VAL A 69 9.38 -13.74 14.17
CA VAL A 69 9.35 -13.21 12.79
C VAL A 69 9.99 -14.19 11.81
N LEU A 70 11.10 -14.84 12.18
CA LEU A 70 11.75 -15.86 11.36
C LEU A 70 10.85 -17.08 11.15
N ALA A 71 10.17 -17.54 12.20
CA ALA A 71 9.22 -18.64 12.11
C ALA A 71 8.03 -18.29 11.21
N TRP A 72 7.49 -17.07 11.33
CA TRP A 72 6.42 -16.61 10.45
C TRP A 72 6.88 -16.54 9.00
N ARG A 73 8.06 -15.97 8.72
CA ARG A 73 8.63 -15.96 7.37
C ARG A 73 8.74 -17.37 6.79
N ALA A 74 9.26 -18.33 7.55
CA ALA A 74 9.37 -19.72 7.11
C ALA A 74 8.00 -20.33 6.80
N GLN A 75 6.97 -20.02 7.60
CA GLN A 75 5.59 -20.44 7.34
C GLN A 75 5.02 -19.81 6.06
N LEU A 76 5.32 -18.53 5.79
CA LEU A 76 4.92 -17.88 4.53
C LEU A 76 5.59 -18.52 3.30
N GLU A 77 6.85 -18.94 3.43
CA GLU A 77 7.58 -19.68 2.39
C GLU A 77 6.98 -21.08 2.18
N LEU A 78 6.65 -21.80 3.26
CA LEU A 78 5.99 -23.11 3.20
C LEU A 78 4.61 -23.02 2.53
N ARG A 79 3.88 -21.91 2.74
CA ARG A 79 2.61 -21.61 2.07
C ARG A 79 2.77 -21.26 0.59
N GLY A 80 4.00 -21.23 0.06
CA GLY A 80 4.27 -20.94 -1.36
C GLY A 80 4.00 -19.48 -1.75
N LEU A 81 3.99 -18.53 -0.82
CA LEU A 81 3.74 -17.14 -1.16
C LEU A 81 4.89 -16.55 -1.99
N ALA A 82 4.54 -15.71 -2.97
CA ALA A 82 5.53 -15.00 -3.77
C ALA A 82 6.46 -14.12 -2.90
N GLY A 83 7.74 -14.05 -3.25
CA GLY A 83 8.73 -13.28 -2.49
C GLY A 83 8.36 -11.79 -2.30
N ALA A 84 7.71 -11.17 -3.29
CA ALA A 84 7.21 -9.80 -3.18
C ALA A 84 6.11 -9.67 -2.10
N THR A 85 5.23 -10.67 -1.99
CA THR A 85 4.20 -10.74 -0.95
C THR A 85 4.82 -10.88 0.43
N ILE A 86 5.81 -11.77 0.59
CA ILE A 86 6.53 -11.95 1.86
C ILE A 86 7.26 -10.67 2.25
N ARG A 87 7.89 -9.98 1.29
CA ARG A 87 8.56 -8.68 1.54
C ARG A 87 7.60 -7.60 2.01
N ARG A 88 6.42 -7.50 1.39
CA ARG A 88 5.36 -6.55 1.79
C ARG A 88 4.86 -6.86 3.20
N LYS A 89 4.60 -8.14 3.49
CA LYS A 89 4.23 -8.63 4.82
C LYS A 89 5.24 -8.25 5.90
N LEU A 90 6.53 -8.50 5.65
CA LEU A 90 7.62 -8.10 6.55
C LEU A 90 7.75 -6.57 6.66
N ALA A 91 7.50 -5.83 5.59
CA ALA A 91 7.54 -4.36 5.62
C ALA A 91 6.39 -3.77 6.47
N ALA A 92 5.19 -4.33 6.39
CA ALA A 92 4.06 -3.92 7.22
C ALA A 92 4.38 -4.13 8.72
N LEU A 93 4.92 -5.30 9.06
CA LEU A 93 5.33 -5.62 10.42
C LEU A 93 6.48 -4.73 10.91
N ALA A 94 7.49 -4.49 10.07
CA ALA A 94 8.60 -3.60 10.40
C ALA A 94 8.11 -2.18 10.70
N SER A 95 7.24 -1.63 9.84
CA SER A 95 6.69 -0.29 10.02
C SER A 95 5.90 -0.14 11.32
N LEU A 96 5.12 -1.16 11.71
CA LEU A 96 4.45 -1.16 13.01
C LEU A 96 5.46 -1.13 14.16
N PHE A 97 6.47 -2.01 14.15
CA PHE A 97 7.47 -2.06 15.23
C PHE A 97 8.34 -0.80 15.31
N ASP A 98 8.66 -0.16 14.18
CA ASP A 98 9.36 1.13 14.18
C ASP A 98 8.53 2.19 14.92
N HIS A 99 7.22 2.27 14.64
CA HIS A 99 6.32 3.19 15.34
C HIS A 99 6.13 2.84 16.83
N LEU A 100 6.05 1.55 17.18
CA LEU A 100 5.95 1.14 18.58
C LEU A 100 7.23 1.51 19.36
N LEU A 101 8.40 1.46 18.72
CA LEU A 101 9.66 1.88 19.32
C LEU A 101 9.72 3.41 19.49
N GLU A 102 9.31 4.17 18.47
CA GLU A 102 9.23 5.63 18.54
C GLU A 102 8.35 6.11 19.70
N ASN A 103 7.29 5.36 20.03
CA ASN A 103 6.39 5.65 21.14
C ASN A 103 6.77 4.97 22.48
N ASN A 104 7.94 4.31 22.57
CA ASN A 104 8.37 3.53 23.74
C ASN A 104 7.37 2.44 24.19
N ALA A 105 6.48 2.00 23.31
CA ALA A 105 5.51 0.93 23.57
C ALA A 105 6.17 -0.46 23.56
N VAL A 106 7.30 -0.59 22.88
CA VAL A 106 8.19 -1.77 22.94
C VAL A 106 9.62 -1.30 23.20
N ALA A 107 10.44 -2.16 23.81
CA ALA A 107 11.82 -1.85 24.15
C ALA A 107 12.83 -2.60 23.28
N GLY A 108 14.07 -2.10 23.24
CA GLY A 108 15.17 -2.71 22.49
C GLY A 108 15.19 -2.23 21.04
N GLY A 109 14.95 -3.14 20.10
CA GLY A 109 15.00 -2.83 18.67
C GLY A 109 13.97 -3.63 17.88
N ASN A 110 13.76 -3.23 16.62
CA ASN A 110 12.72 -3.83 15.81
C ASN A 110 13.06 -5.31 15.52
N PRO A 111 12.20 -6.27 15.92
CA PRO A 111 12.49 -7.69 15.74
C PRO A 111 12.52 -8.12 14.26
N VAL A 112 11.97 -7.30 13.36
CA VAL A 112 11.99 -7.53 11.91
C VAL A 112 13.33 -7.10 11.28
N HIS A 113 14.02 -6.12 11.87
CA HIS A 113 15.33 -5.69 11.36
C HIS A 113 16.34 -6.84 11.50
N GLY A 114 17.05 -7.12 10.40
CA GLY A 114 17.97 -8.27 10.28
C GLY A 114 17.33 -9.57 9.80
N VAL A 115 16.00 -9.65 9.66
CA VAL A 115 15.35 -10.80 9.02
C VAL A 115 15.63 -10.75 7.52
N LYS A 116 16.36 -11.76 7.02
CA LYS A 116 16.65 -11.90 5.58
C LYS A 116 15.34 -11.98 4.80
N ARG A 117 15.15 -11.06 3.86
CA ARG A 117 13.98 -11.05 2.98
C ARG A 117 14.22 -11.95 1.76
N PRO A 118 13.20 -12.64 1.23
CA PRO A 118 13.35 -13.41 0.01
C PRO A 118 13.92 -12.56 -1.12
N ARG A 119 14.82 -13.14 -1.93
CA ARG A 119 15.23 -12.52 -3.19
C ARG A 119 14.00 -12.41 -4.07
N VAL A 120 13.72 -11.20 -4.53
CA VAL A 120 12.78 -10.99 -5.62
C VAL A 120 13.67 -10.87 -6.83
N GLU A 121 13.78 -11.94 -7.60
CA GLU A 121 14.33 -11.86 -8.94
C GLU A 121 13.34 -11.07 -9.79
N SER A 122 13.60 -9.79 -9.96
CA SER A 122 13.10 -9.00 -11.09
C SER A 122 13.54 -7.55 -10.95
N ASN A 123 14.62 -7.17 -11.66
CA ASN A 123 14.65 -5.83 -12.26
C ASN A 123 13.73 -5.76 -13.49
N GLU A 124 13.23 -6.92 -13.97
CA GLU A 124 12.27 -7.05 -15.07
C GLU A 124 11.01 -7.78 -14.61
N GLY A 125 9.84 -7.17 -14.79
CA GLY A 125 8.56 -7.81 -14.47
C GLY A 125 8.43 -9.18 -15.14
N LYS A 126 7.80 -10.15 -14.46
CA LYS A 126 7.52 -11.48 -15.04
C LYS A 126 6.67 -11.44 -16.31
N THR A 127 6.01 -10.31 -16.57
CA THR A 127 5.20 -10.07 -17.76
C THR A 127 6.14 -9.67 -18.90
N PRO A 128 6.27 -10.49 -19.95
CA PRO A 128 7.04 -10.11 -21.13
C PRO A 128 6.51 -8.80 -21.71
N ALA A 129 7.42 -7.95 -22.17
CA ALA A 129 7.02 -6.76 -22.92
C ALA A 129 6.35 -7.18 -24.24
N LEU A 130 5.35 -6.41 -24.67
CA LEU A 130 4.75 -6.58 -25.98
C LEU A 130 5.73 -6.10 -27.05
N GLY A 131 5.99 -6.92 -28.05
CA GLY A 131 6.64 -6.46 -29.28
C GLY A 131 5.69 -5.62 -30.14
N ASP A 132 6.25 -4.82 -31.06
CA ASP A 132 5.47 -3.92 -31.92
C ASP A 132 4.34 -4.63 -32.69
N HIS A 133 4.60 -5.84 -33.18
CA HIS A 133 3.59 -6.65 -33.87
C HIS A 133 2.44 -7.04 -32.95
N GLN A 134 2.73 -7.43 -31.70
CA GLN A 134 1.70 -7.80 -30.72
C GLN A 134 0.89 -6.57 -30.29
N ALA A 135 1.54 -5.43 -30.10
CA ALA A 135 0.87 -4.16 -29.81
C ALA A 135 -0.08 -3.75 -30.95
N LYS A 136 0.36 -3.89 -32.21
CA LYS A 136 -0.48 -3.65 -33.38
C LYS A 136 -1.67 -4.61 -33.44
N GLN A 137 -1.45 -5.90 -33.24
CA GLN A 137 -2.54 -6.88 -33.20
C GLN A 137 -3.57 -6.57 -32.12
N LEU A 138 -3.15 -6.09 -30.95
CA LEU A 138 -4.07 -5.65 -29.90
C LEU A 138 -4.89 -4.44 -30.34
N LEU A 139 -4.27 -3.44 -30.98
CA LEU A 139 -4.97 -2.25 -31.47
C LEU A 139 -5.98 -2.55 -32.60
N ASP A 140 -5.72 -3.59 -33.39
CA ASP A 140 -6.55 -3.99 -34.54
C ASP A 140 -7.61 -5.04 -34.17
N ALA A 141 -7.57 -5.61 -32.97
CA ALA A 141 -8.53 -6.64 -32.53
C ALA A 141 -9.99 -6.16 -32.32
N PRO A 142 -10.27 -4.94 -31.84
CA PRO A 142 -11.65 -4.48 -31.64
C PRO A 142 -12.38 -4.12 -32.95
N ASP A 143 -13.65 -4.51 -33.08
CA ASP A 143 -14.50 -4.18 -34.23
C ASP A 143 -14.89 -2.69 -34.28
N THR A 144 -14.24 -1.94 -35.17
CA THR A 144 -14.42 -0.49 -35.32
C THR A 144 -15.77 -0.07 -35.89
N GLU A 145 -16.56 -1.01 -36.43
CA GLU A 145 -17.93 -0.72 -36.90
C GLU A 145 -18.91 -0.63 -35.73
N THR A 146 -18.51 -1.06 -34.52
CA THR A 146 -19.33 -0.96 -33.32
C THR A 146 -18.83 0.14 -32.38
N LEU A 147 -19.76 0.80 -31.67
CA LEU A 147 -19.41 1.75 -30.61
C LEU A 147 -18.51 1.11 -29.54
N LYS A 148 -18.76 -0.17 -29.22
CA LYS A 148 -17.95 -0.93 -28.25
C LYS A 148 -16.52 -1.08 -28.74
N GLY A 149 -16.30 -1.51 -29.99
CA GLY A 149 -14.95 -1.70 -30.50
C GLY A 149 -14.20 -0.40 -30.72
N GLN A 150 -14.88 0.69 -31.13
CA GLN A 150 -14.26 2.03 -31.15
C GLN A 150 -13.77 2.45 -29.75
N ARG A 151 -14.60 2.24 -28.72
CA ARG A 151 -14.23 2.51 -27.32
C ARG A 151 -13.06 1.65 -26.87
N ASP A 152 -13.13 0.33 -27.09
CA ASP A 152 -12.11 -0.61 -26.62
C ASP A 152 -10.77 -0.35 -27.32
N ARG A 153 -10.79 0.00 -28.62
CA ARG A 153 -9.61 0.44 -29.36
C ARG A 153 -9.02 1.73 -28.79
N ALA A 154 -9.84 2.72 -28.45
CA ALA A 154 -9.38 3.95 -27.82
C ALA A 154 -8.73 3.69 -26.44
N ILE A 155 -9.31 2.82 -25.63
CA ILE A 155 -8.74 2.42 -24.33
C ILE A 155 -7.36 1.75 -24.53
N LEU A 156 -7.26 0.82 -25.47
CA LEU A 156 -5.99 0.15 -25.79
C LEU A 156 -4.93 1.13 -26.30
N ALA A 157 -5.31 2.07 -27.17
CA ALA A 157 -4.42 3.12 -27.65
C ALA A 157 -3.90 4.00 -26.51
N VAL A 158 -4.78 4.43 -25.61
CA VAL A 158 -4.39 5.24 -24.45
C VAL A 158 -3.42 4.47 -23.55
N LEU A 159 -3.68 3.19 -23.26
CA LEU A 159 -2.79 2.36 -22.45
C LEU A 159 -1.41 2.15 -23.12
N LEU A 160 -1.38 1.86 -24.42
CA LEU A 160 -0.14 1.56 -25.15
C LEU A 160 0.71 2.80 -25.43
N TYR A 161 0.10 3.92 -25.84
CA TYR A 161 0.83 5.13 -26.22
C TYR A 161 1.20 6.04 -25.04
N HIS A 162 0.45 5.99 -23.94
CA HIS A 162 0.69 6.86 -22.78
C HIS A 162 1.17 6.10 -21.54
N GLY A 163 1.22 4.77 -21.58
CA GLY A 163 1.74 3.97 -20.48
C GLY A 163 0.95 4.11 -19.16
N LEU A 164 -0.34 4.48 -19.26
CA LEU A 164 -1.17 4.72 -18.09
C LEU A 164 -1.38 3.43 -17.30
N ARG A 165 -1.45 3.56 -15.97
CA ARG A 165 -1.94 2.48 -15.13
C ARG A 165 -3.42 2.23 -15.44
N ARG A 166 -3.87 0.99 -15.26
CA ARG A 166 -5.28 0.59 -15.46
C ARG A 166 -6.27 1.54 -14.80
N GLU A 167 -5.99 1.95 -13.56
CA GLU A 167 -6.88 2.84 -12.83
C GLU A 167 -6.87 4.27 -13.36
N GLU A 168 -5.70 4.80 -13.69
CA GLU A 168 -5.54 6.11 -14.31
C GLU A 168 -6.39 6.17 -15.60
N ALA A 169 -6.29 5.15 -16.46
CA ALA A 169 -7.10 5.05 -17.67
C ALA A 169 -8.61 4.92 -17.38
N ALA A 170 -8.99 4.19 -16.33
CA ALA A 170 -10.39 4.00 -15.95
C ALA A 170 -11.05 5.26 -15.36
N GLN A 171 -10.25 6.19 -14.83
CA GLN A 171 -10.74 7.44 -14.23
C GLN A 171 -10.78 8.62 -15.22
N LEU A 172 -10.24 8.47 -16.43
CA LEU A 172 -10.23 9.51 -17.45
C LEU A 172 -11.65 9.95 -17.81
N LYS A 173 -11.83 11.26 -17.94
CA LYS A 173 -13.06 11.91 -18.40
C LYS A 173 -12.79 12.72 -19.66
N ASN A 174 -13.85 13.06 -20.39
CA ASN A 174 -13.74 13.92 -21.57
C ASN A 174 -13.07 15.27 -21.26
N VAL A 175 -13.25 15.80 -20.05
CA VAL A 175 -12.65 17.07 -19.58
C VAL A 175 -11.12 16.98 -19.37
N ASP A 176 -10.58 15.77 -19.32
CA ASP A 176 -9.14 15.54 -19.17
C ASP A 176 -8.40 15.63 -20.50
N LEU A 177 -9.12 15.53 -21.63
CA LEU A 177 -8.57 15.83 -22.95
C LEU A 177 -8.63 17.34 -23.20
N GLN A 178 -7.46 17.98 -23.19
CA GLN A 178 -7.32 19.43 -23.32
C GLN A 178 -6.59 19.76 -24.62
N ASP A 179 -6.89 20.92 -25.21
CA ASP A 179 -6.09 21.49 -26.29
C ASP A 179 -5.28 22.68 -25.73
N ARG A 180 -3.98 22.69 -25.96
CA ARG A 180 -3.11 23.82 -25.65
C ARG A 180 -2.28 24.15 -26.88
N ARG A 181 -2.57 25.31 -27.49
CA ARG A 181 -1.85 25.81 -28.68
C ARG A 181 -1.89 24.82 -29.86
N GLY A 182 -3.01 24.12 -30.06
CA GLY A 182 -3.20 23.14 -31.13
C GLY A 182 -2.63 21.76 -30.84
N ILE A 183 -2.11 21.53 -29.62
CA ILE A 183 -1.59 20.25 -29.16
C ILE A 183 -2.59 19.65 -28.18
N LYS A 184 -3.01 18.41 -28.43
CA LYS A 184 -3.86 17.66 -27.50
C LYS A 184 -3.02 17.15 -26.32
N HIS A 185 -3.49 17.40 -25.12
CA HIS A 185 -2.93 16.94 -23.86
C HIS A 185 -3.94 16.08 -23.13
N LEU A 186 -3.48 14.99 -22.52
CA LEU A 186 -4.28 14.16 -21.64
C LEU A 186 -3.85 14.42 -20.19
N ARG A 187 -4.75 14.94 -19.36
CA ARG A 187 -4.53 15.08 -17.92
C ARG A 187 -4.77 13.74 -17.24
N VAL A 188 -3.80 13.27 -16.47
CA VAL A 188 -3.86 11.99 -15.76
C VAL A 188 -3.93 12.27 -14.26
N HIS A 189 -4.79 11.52 -13.55
CA HIS A 189 -4.94 11.59 -12.10
C HIS A 189 -4.43 10.27 -11.51
N GLY A 190 -3.53 10.34 -10.53
CA GLY A 190 -2.89 9.17 -9.92
C GLY A 190 -2.52 9.40 -8.46
#